data_AF-A0A0F4TMV3-F1
#
_entry.id   AF-A0A0F4TMV3-F1
#
_cell.length_a   1.000
_cell.length_b   1.000
_cell.length_c   1.000
_cell.angle_alpha   90.00
_cell.angle_beta   90.00
_cell.angle_gamma   90.00
#
_symmetry.space_group_name_H-M   'P 1'
#
loop_
_entity.id
_entity.type
_entity.pdbx_description
1 polymer ?
#
loop_
_entity_poly.entity_id
_entity_poly.type
_entity_poly.pdbx_seq_one_letter_code
_entity_poly.pdbx_strand_id
1 'polypeptide(L)' 'MKNNKALTIIFLMLTMNGCVVQSTYSKTVAVTKDADGRVIQTVESETVVQPANGYPLRLEKIKGVQP' A
#
# COMPACT_ATOMS: atom_id res chain seq x y z
N MET A 1 -37.20 27.01 -8.54
CA MET A 1 -35.78 26.87 -8.13
C MET A 1 -35.59 25.89 -6.97
N LYS A 2 -36.17 24.66 -7.04
CA LYS A 2 -36.13 23.69 -5.91
C LYS A 2 -35.01 22.64 -6.04
N ASN A 3 -34.36 22.56 -7.20
CA ASN A 3 -33.42 21.47 -7.55
C ASN A 3 -31.93 21.88 -7.45
N ASN A 4 -31.61 23.15 -7.22
CA ASN A 4 -30.21 23.61 -7.14
C ASN A 4 -29.46 23.04 -5.93
N LYS A 5 -30.17 22.71 -4.83
CA LYS A 5 -29.53 22.16 -3.62
C LYS A 5 -29.00 20.74 -3.83
N ALA A 6 -29.65 19.95 -4.68
CA ALA A 6 -29.21 18.59 -5.00
C ALA A 6 -27.88 18.60 -5.76
N LEU A 7 -27.69 19.56 -6.68
CA LEU A 7 -26.45 19.69 -7.45
C LEU A 7 -25.26 20.08 -6.58
N THR A 8 -25.47 20.96 -5.60
CA THR A 8 -24.42 21.36 -4.64
C THR A 8 -23.99 20.19 -3.75
N ILE A 9 -24.93 19.32 -3.35
CA ILE A 9 -24.64 18.14 -2.53
C ILE A 9 -23.79 17.12 -3.30
N ILE A 10 -24.11 16.86 -4.57
CA ILE A 10 -23.35 15.93 -5.41
C ILE A 10 -21.92 16.44 -5.63
N PHE A 11 -21.75 17.75 -5.86
CA PHE A 11 -20.42 18.36 -6.02
C PHE A 11 -19.58 18.23 -4.74
N LEU A 12 -20.19 18.44 -3.57
CA LEU A 12 -19.51 18.27 -2.29
C LEU A 12 -19.04 16.81 -2.08
N MET A 13 -19.86 15.82 -2.43
CA MET A 13 -19.50 14.40 -2.30
C MET A 13 -18.31 14.01 -3.20
N LEU A 14 -18.21 14.59 -4.40
CA LEU A 14 -17.10 14.30 -5.31
C LEU A 14 -15.77 14.82 -4.77
N THR A 15 -15.77 15.97 -4.07
CA THR A 15 -14.56 16.58 -3.48
C THR A 15 -14.04 15.86 -2.22
N MET A 16 -14.83 14.98 -1.61
CA MET A 16 -14.42 14.22 -0.42
C MET A 16 -13.68 12.91 -0.75
N ASN A 17 -13.51 12.57 -2.03
CA ASN A 17 -12.61 11.48 -2.42
C ASN A 17 -11.17 12.00 -2.33
N GLY A 18 -10.56 11.91 -1.16
CA GLY A 18 -9.13 12.14 -1.00
C GLY A 18 -8.37 11.27 -2.00
N CYS A 19 -7.38 11.85 -2.69
CA CYS A 19 -6.50 11.08 -3.57
C CYS A 19 -5.78 10.02 -2.74
N VAL A 20 -6.28 8.78 -2.75
CA VAL A 20 -5.53 7.65 -2.21
C VAL A 20 -4.36 7.45 -3.15
N VAL A 21 -3.20 7.98 -2.76
CA VAL A 21 -1.97 7.78 -3.51
C VAL A 21 -1.62 6.29 -3.44
N GLN A 22 -1.69 5.64 -4.59
CA GLN A 22 -1.45 4.21 -4.72
C GLN A 22 0.02 3.93 -4.43
N SER A 23 0.30 3.48 -3.20
CA SER A 23 1.60 2.91 -2.86
C SER A 23 1.63 1.47 -3.32
N THR A 24 2.72 1.09 -3.99
CA THR A 24 2.94 -0.31 -4.39
C THR A 24 3.83 -0.97 -3.35
N TYR A 25 3.30 -2.01 -2.71
CA TYR A 25 4.03 -2.90 -1.82
C TYR A 25 4.33 -4.20 -2.56
N SER A 26 5.61 -4.61 -2.58
CA SER A 26 6.03 -5.89 -3.13
C SER A 26 6.80 -6.67 -2.07
N LYS A 27 6.42 -7.93 -1.86
CA LYS A 27 7.13 -8.89 -1.01
C LYS A 27 7.53 -10.09 -1.84
N THR A 28 8.81 -10.43 -1.81
CA THR A 28 9.37 -11.62 -2.46
C THR A 28 9.90 -12.56 -1.40
N VAL A 29 9.48 -13.82 -1.46
CA VAL A 29 9.96 -14.89 -0.57
C VAL A 29 10.62 -15.96 -1.43
N ALA A 30 11.94 -16.10 -1.30
CA ALA A 30 12.71 -17.15 -1.95
C ALA A 30 12.97 -18.27 -0.94
N VAL A 31 12.59 -19.49 -1.28
CA VAL A 31 12.76 -20.67 -0.43
C VAL A 31 13.71 -21.66 -1.12
N THR A 32 14.85 -21.92 -0.50
CA THR A 32 15.79 -22.95 -0.96
C THR A 32 15.49 -24.26 -0.23
N LYS A 33 15.36 -25.34 -0.99
CA LYS A 33 15.11 -26.68 -0.47
C LYS A 33 16.25 -27.63 -0.79
N ASP A 34 16.50 -28.60 0.07
CA ASP A 34 17.39 -29.72 -0.20
C ASP A 34 16.73 -30.80 -1.09
N ALA A 35 17.48 -31.85 -1.40
CA ALA A 35 17.01 -32.97 -2.23
C ALA A 35 15.85 -33.76 -1.58
N ASP A 36 15.73 -33.72 -0.25
CA ASP A 36 14.66 -34.35 0.52
C ASP A 36 13.42 -33.43 0.64
N GLY A 37 13.45 -32.25 0.01
CA GLY A 37 12.37 -31.27 0.02
C GLY A 37 12.27 -30.43 1.30
N ARG A 38 13.25 -30.52 2.21
CA ARG A 38 13.31 -29.72 3.43
C ARG A 38 13.80 -28.32 3.12
N VAL A 39 13.23 -27.33 3.81
CA VAL A 39 13.64 -25.94 3.66
C VAL A 39 14.96 -25.72 4.40
N ILE A 40 15.99 -25.31 3.65
CA ILE A 40 17.32 -25.01 4.20
C ILE A 40 17.60 -23.50 4.25
N GLN A 41 16.84 -22.70 3.50
CA GLN A 41 16.98 -21.25 3.52
C GLN A 41 15.66 -20.58 3.14
N THR A 42 15.35 -19.46 3.78
CA THR A 42 14.28 -18.55 3.37
C THR A 42 14.82 -17.14 3.35
N VAL A 43 14.72 -16.48 2.19
CA VAL A 43 15.11 -15.08 2.01
C VAL A 43 13.85 -14.28 1.72
N GLU A 44 13.55 -13.30 2.56
CA GLU A 44 12.43 -12.39 2.39
C GLU A 44 12.97 -11.00 1.98
N SER A 45 12.42 -10.43 0.91
CA SER A 45 12.72 -9.07 0.47
C SER A 45 11.41 -8.29 0.38
N GLU A 46 11.38 -7.09 0.96
CA GLU A 46 10.20 -6.21 0.99
C GLU A 46 10.57 -4.86 0.37
N THR A 47 9.79 -4.40 -0.60
CA THR A 47 10.01 -3.13 -1.33
C THR A 47 8.75 -2.29 -1.31
N VAL A 48 8.92 -1.00 -1.02
CA VAL A 48 7.84 0.01 -1.03
C VAL A 48 8.17 1.09 -2.04
N VAL A 49 7.29 1.29 -3.02
CA VAL A 49 7.39 2.40 -3.98
C VAL A 49 6.31 3.43 -3.66
N GLN A 50 6.73 4.66 -3.38
CA GLN A 50 5.84 5.78 -3.12
C GLN A 50 5.84 6.76 -4.29
N PRO A 51 4.66 7.17 -4.79
CA PRO A 51 4.54 8.11 -5.91
C PRO A 51 5.06 9.53 -5.62
N ALA A 52 5.18 9.92 -4.35
CA ALA A 52 5.59 11.27 -3.94
C ALA A 52 6.28 11.27 -2.57
N ASN A 53 7.23 12.20 -2.38
CA ASN A 53 7.87 12.46 -1.08
C ASN A 53 6.88 13.10 -0.12
N GLY A 54 6.81 12.62 1.13
CA GLY A 54 6.00 13.19 2.20
C GLY A 54 4.76 12.38 2.61
N TYR A 55 4.47 11.25 1.94
CA TYR A 55 3.47 10.30 2.42
C TYR A 55 4.05 9.44 3.54
N PRO A 56 3.28 9.15 4.61
CA PRO A 56 3.76 8.32 5.70
C PRO A 56 4.12 6.93 5.16
N LEU A 57 5.42 6.59 5.22
CA LEU A 57 5.88 5.23 5.00
C LEU A 57 5.20 4.33 6.03
N ARG A 58 4.38 3.39 5.56
CA ARG A 58 3.76 2.34 6.37
C ARG A 58 4.81 1.27 6.72
N LEU A 59 5.95 1.67 7.30
CA LEU A 59 7.06 0.80 7.69
C LEU A 59 6.65 -0.22 8.74
N GLU A 60 5.59 0.08 9.50
CA GLU A 60 4.87 -0.83 10.40
C GLU A 60 4.38 -2.13 9.72
N LYS A 61 4.32 -2.19 8.39
CA LYS A 61 4.03 -3.42 7.64
C LYS A 61 5.26 -4.20 7.21
N ILE A 62 6.45 -3.60 7.32
CA ILE A 62 7.73 -4.20 6.94
C ILE A 62 8.33 -4.84 8.20
N LYS A 63 8.63 -6.14 8.15
CA LYS A 63 9.21 -6.82 9.32
C LYS A 63 10.65 -6.33 9.54
N GLY A 64 10.93 -5.84 10.75
CA GLY A 64 12.29 -5.48 11.17
C GLY A 64 12.68 -4.00 11.01
N VAL A 65 11.76 -3.16 10.53
CA VAL A 65 11.97 -1.70 10.51
C VAL A 65 11.35 -1.10 11.78
N GLN A 66 12.19 -0.56 12.67
CA GLN A 66 11.73 0.21 13.84
C GLN A 66 11.51 1.69 13.45
N PRO A 67 10.53 2.37 14.06
CA PRO A 67 10.15 3.74 13.72
C PRO A 67 11.25 4.78 13.97
#